data_AF-E8JPC8-F1
#
_entry.id   AF-E8JPC8-F1
#
_cell.length_a   1.000
_cell.length_b   1.000
_cell.length_c   1.000
_cell.angle_alpha   90.00
_cell.angle_beta   90.00
_cell.angle_gamma   90.00
#
_symmetry.space_group_name_H-M   'P 1'
#
loop_
_entity.id
_entity.type
_entity.pdbx_description
1 polymer ?
#
loop_
_entity_poly.entity_id
_entity_poly.type
_entity_poly.pdbx_seq_one_letter_code
_entity_poly.pdbx_strand_id
1 'polypeptide(L)'
;MFFESLDQEQTKKFFESAKNYFAEKYGEANIAYASVHLDESTPHMHLGIVPMKDGKLSSKALFGNREKLRKIQDELPKYLNKQGYHLQSGEADSKKKHLKTEEFKEKTKNTKNV
;
A
#
# COMPACT_ATOMS: atom_id res chain seq x y z
N MET A 1 -15.27 -4.60 7.75
CA MET A 1 -13.93 -4.33 7.16
C MET A 1 -13.99 -3.08 6.28
N PHE A 2 -12.90 -2.33 6.08
CA PHE A 2 -12.88 -1.05 5.32
C PHE A 2 -13.56 -1.11 3.94
N PHE A 3 -13.32 -2.18 3.18
CA PHE A 3 -13.89 -2.33 1.83
C PHE A 3 -15.36 -2.77 1.81
N GLU A 4 -15.93 -3.26 2.92
CA GLU A 4 -17.35 -3.65 2.98
C GLU A 4 -18.28 -2.43 2.88
N SER A 5 -17.78 -1.23 3.20
CA SER A 5 -18.54 0.02 3.09
C SER A 5 -18.37 0.73 1.74
N LEU A 6 -17.61 0.15 0.81
CA LEU A 6 -17.31 0.75 -0.48
C LEU A 6 -17.97 -0.05 -1.61
N ASP A 7 -18.57 0.65 -2.57
CA ASP A 7 -18.99 0.03 -3.83
C ASP A 7 -17.79 -0.23 -4.77
N GLN A 8 -18.05 -0.83 -5.93
CA GLN A 8 -17.01 -1.18 -6.91
C GLN A 8 -16.31 0.06 -7.49
N GLU A 9 -17.04 1.15 -7.73
CA GLU A 9 -16.47 2.39 -8.27
C GLU A 9 -15.61 3.09 -7.21
N GLN A 10 -16.08 3.16 -5.97
CA GLN A 10 -15.35 3.69 -4.83
C GLN A 10 -14.09 2.86 -4.56
N THR A 11 -14.18 1.53 -4.63
CA THR A 11 -13.03 0.63 -4.49
C THR A 11 -12.00 0.86 -5.59
N LYS A 12 -12.44 1.04 -6.85
CA LYS A 12 -11.56 1.39 -7.97
C LYS A 12 -10.88 2.74 -7.73
N LYS A 13 -11.65 3.77 -7.38
CA LYS A 13 -11.13 5.12 -7.07
C LYS A 13 -10.14 5.11 -5.91
N PHE A 14 -10.31 4.22 -4.93
CA PHE A 14 -9.38 4.05 -3.82
C PHE A 14 -8.00 3.60 -4.32
N PHE A 15 -7.96 2.56 -5.15
CA PHE A 15 -6.70 2.07 -5.72
C PHE A 15 -6.08 3.04 -6.72
N GLU A 16 -6.89 3.74 -7.52
CA GLU A 16 -6.41 4.83 -8.39
C GLU A 16 -5.79 5.96 -7.57
N SER A 17 -6.42 6.38 -6.47
CA SER A 17 -5.87 7.40 -5.56
C SER A 17 -4.53 6.96 -4.96
N ALA A 18 -4.44 5.69 -4.54
CA ALA A 18 -3.19 5.14 -4.02
C ALA A 18 -2.09 5.10 -5.09
N LYS A 19 -2.42 4.69 -6.32
CA LYS A 19 -1.49 4.71 -7.47
C LYS A 19 -1.03 6.14 -7.77
N ASN A 20 -1.95 7.12 -7.78
CA ASN A 20 -1.64 8.52 -8.05
C ASN A 20 -0.67 9.11 -7.02
N TYR A 21 -0.81 8.79 -5.74
CA TYR A 21 0.17 9.19 -4.72
C TYR A 21 1.60 8.73 -5.08
N PHE A 22 1.78 7.49 -5.52
CA PHE A 22 3.10 6.99 -5.92
C PHE A 22 3.58 7.60 -7.24
N ALA A 23 2.67 7.81 -8.20
CA ALA A 23 2.98 8.44 -9.48
C ALA A 23 3.41 9.90 -9.32
N GLU A 24 2.71 10.70 -8.52
CA GLU A 24 3.07 12.09 -8.21
C GLU A 24 4.43 12.17 -7.53
N LYS A 25 4.75 11.22 -6.64
CA LYS A 25 5.97 11.22 -5.84
C LYS A 25 7.19 10.67 -6.55
N TYR A 26 7.00 9.66 -7.41
CA TYR A 26 8.09 8.92 -8.05
C TYR A 26 8.09 8.98 -9.57
N GLY A 27 7.11 9.65 -10.17
CA GLY A 27 6.93 9.79 -11.61
C GLY A 27 5.96 8.74 -12.17
N GLU A 28 4.98 9.20 -12.97
CA GLU A 28 4.01 8.32 -13.65
C GLU A 28 4.71 7.27 -14.53
N ALA A 29 5.77 7.66 -15.25
CA ALA A 29 6.56 6.75 -16.09
C ALA A 29 7.27 5.64 -15.30
N ASN A 30 7.40 5.78 -13.98
CA ASN A 30 7.96 4.74 -13.12
C ASN A 30 6.91 3.73 -12.64
N ILE A 31 5.61 3.94 -12.90
CA ILE A 31 4.57 2.95 -12.60
C ILE A 31 4.53 1.92 -13.73
N ALA A 32 5.13 0.75 -13.50
CA ALA A 32 5.12 -0.33 -14.50
C ALA A 32 3.77 -1.05 -14.58
N TYR A 33 3.14 -1.30 -13.43
CA TYR A 33 1.84 -1.95 -13.36
C TYR A 33 1.14 -1.63 -12.05
N ALA A 34 -0.19 -1.69 -12.08
CA ALA A 34 -1.06 -1.64 -10.91
C ALA A 34 -2.16 -2.71 -11.10
N SER A 35 -1.97 -3.89 -10.49
CA SER A 35 -2.92 -5.01 -10.59
C SER A 35 -3.78 -5.06 -9.32
N VAL A 36 -5.10 -5.00 -9.48
CA VAL A 36 -6.06 -5.07 -8.36
C VAL A 36 -6.67 -6.46 -8.32
N HIS A 37 -6.57 -7.14 -7.17
CA HIS A 37 -7.18 -8.45 -6.93
C HIS A 37 -8.43 -8.26 -6.06
N LEU A 38 -9.57 -8.74 -6.56
CA LEU A 38 -10.89 -8.69 -5.90
C LEU A 38 -11.44 -10.09 -5.56
N ASP A 39 -10.76 -11.14 -6.03
CA ASP A 39 -11.11 -12.56 -5.90
C ASP A 39 -10.52 -13.21 -4.64
N GLU A 40 -9.68 -12.49 -3.90
CA GLU A 40 -9.13 -12.92 -2.62
C GLU A 40 -9.97 -12.42 -1.41
N SER A 41 -9.56 -12.76 -0.18
CA SER A 41 -10.32 -12.44 1.03
C SER A 41 -10.50 -10.94 1.30
N THR A 42 -9.57 -10.10 0.81
CA THR A 42 -9.63 -8.64 0.96
C THR A 42 -9.16 -8.01 -0.34
N PRO A 43 -9.89 -7.03 -0.91
CA PRO A 43 -9.41 -6.25 -2.04
C PRO A 43 -8.02 -5.66 -1.78
N HIS A 44 -7.08 -5.86 -2.70
CA HIS A 44 -5.73 -5.31 -2.59
C HIS A 44 -5.10 -5.07 -3.96
N MET A 45 -4.01 -4.31 -3.97
CA MET A 45 -3.30 -3.92 -5.19
C MET A 45 -1.81 -4.30 -5.12
N HIS A 46 -1.33 -4.95 -6.17
CA HIS A 46 0.09 -5.08 -6.48
C HIS A 46 0.52 -3.91 -7.36
N LEU A 47 1.36 -3.02 -6.82
CA LEU A 47 1.89 -1.87 -7.53
C LEU A 47 3.40 -2.06 -7.80
N GLY A 48 3.76 -2.16 -9.08
CA GLY A 48 5.15 -2.25 -9.52
C GLY A 48 5.72 -0.86 -9.85
N ILE A 49 6.71 -0.41 -9.08
CA ILE A 49 7.39 0.86 -9.31
C ILE A 49 8.82 0.59 -9.76
N VAL A 50 9.16 1.02 -10.98
CA VAL A 50 10.52 1.00 -11.53
C VAL A 50 11.31 2.11 -10.86
N PRO A 51 12.41 1.82 -10.14
CA PRO A 51 13.13 2.84 -9.41
C PRO A 51 14.13 3.58 -10.29
N MET A 52 13.66 4.20 -11.38
CA MET A 52 14.48 5.03 -12.25
C MET A 52 14.55 6.46 -11.71
N LYS A 53 15.76 6.96 -11.50
CA LYS A 53 16.01 8.35 -11.10
C LYS A 53 17.30 8.85 -11.74
N ASP A 54 17.24 10.01 -12.39
CA ASP A 54 18.39 10.65 -13.05
C ASP A 54 19.13 9.69 -14.01
N GLY A 55 18.37 8.92 -14.79
CA GLY A 55 18.90 7.92 -15.73
C GLY A 55 19.48 6.66 -15.09
N LYS A 56 19.36 6.49 -13.76
CA LYS A 56 19.89 5.33 -13.03
C LYS A 56 18.77 4.51 -12.40
N LEU A 57 18.86 3.19 -12.56
CA LEU A 57 17.98 2.24 -11.88
C LEU A 57 18.53 1.98 -10.46
N SER A 58 17.90 2.55 -9.44
CA SER A 58 18.35 2.41 -8.05
C SER A 58 17.20 2.42 -7.05
N SER A 59 16.79 1.23 -6.60
CA SER A 59 15.83 1.10 -5.49
C SER A 59 16.33 1.80 -4.22
N LYS A 60 17.65 1.79 -3.97
CA LYS A 60 18.25 2.53 -2.85
C LYS A 60 17.96 4.04 -2.93
N ALA A 61 17.98 4.61 -4.13
CA ALA A 61 17.70 6.02 -4.32
C ALA A 61 16.23 6.38 -4.01
N LEU A 62 15.26 5.51 -4.32
CA LEU A 62 13.84 5.77 -4.06
C LEU A 62 13.40 5.33 -2.64
N PHE A 63 13.78 4.11 -2.23
CA PHE A 63 13.26 3.42 -1.05
C PHE A 63 14.33 3.00 -0.03
N GLY A 64 15.62 3.20 -0.32
CA GLY A 64 16.72 2.70 0.52
C GLY A 64 16.96 3.43 1.84
N ASN A 65 16.21 4.49 2.14
CA ASN A 65 16.30 5.20 3.42
C ASN A 65 15.05 4.88 4.25
N ARG A 66 15.27 4.39 5.49
CA ARG A 66 14.21 4.14 6.49
C ARG A 66 13.29 5.34 6.69
N GLU A 67 13.81 6.56 6.65
CA GLU A 67 13.01 7.78 6.76
C GLU A 67 12.05 7.95 5.59
N LYS A 68 12.43 7.55 4.37
CA LYS A 68 11.52 7.63 3.21
C LYS A 68 10.35 6.66 3.36
N LEU A 69 10.62 5.44 3.83
CA LEU A 69 9.58 4.46 4.12
C LEU A 69 8.67 4.94 5.26
N ARG A 70 9.24 5.52 6.32
CA ARG A 70 8.45 6.15 7.40
C ARG A 70 7.56 7.28 6.90
N LYS A 71 8.08 8.16 6.02
CA LYS A 71 7.30 9.22 5.39
C LYS A 71 6.14 8.65 4.57
N ILE A 72 6.33 7.56 3.83
CA ILE A 72 5.23 6.92 3.10
C ILE A 72 4.14 6.44 4.06
N GLN A 73 4.51 5.80 5.18
CA GLN A 73 3.55 5.32 6.18
C GLN A 73 2.75 6.46 6.84
N ASP A 74 3.34 7.65 6.97
CA ASP A 74 2.66 8.83 7.53
C ASP A 74 1.84 9.60 6.48
N GLU A 75 2.38 9.77 5.26
CA GLU A 75 1.78 10.61 4.22
C GLU A 75 0.68 9.91 3.43
N LEU A 76 0.81 8.61 3.12
CA LEU A 76 -0.16 7.90 2.28
C LEU A 76 -1.56 7.87 2.92
N PRO A 77 -1.75 7.52 4.21
CA PRO A 77 -3.08 7.60 4.84
C PRO A 77 -3.65 9.02 4.83
N LYS A 78 -2.82 10.05 5.06
CA LYS A 78 -3.25 11.45 5.00
C LYS A 78 -3.67 11.87 3.60
N TYR A 79 -2.93 11.45 2.58
CA TYR A 79 -3.25 11.71 1.18
C TYR A 79 -4.59 11.08 0.82
N LEU A 80 -4.80 9.80 1.16
CA LEU A 80 -6.06 9.10 0.92
C LEU A 80 -7.21 9.74 1.70
N ASN A 81 -7.00 10.15 2.95
CA ASN A 81 -8.07 10.79 3.72
C ASN A 81 -8.50 12.14 3.12
N LYS A 82 -7.59 12.89 2.49
CA LYS A 82 -7.95 14.11 1.73
C LYS A 82 -8.84 13.82 0.53
N GLN A 83 -8.84 12.60 0.01
CA GLN A 83 -9.72 12.14 -1.07
C GLN A 83 -11.06 11.59 -0.56
N GLY A 84 -11.34 11.70 0.75
CA GLY A 84 -12.61 11.29 1.36
C GLY A 84 -12.60 9.90 2.02
N TYR A 85 -11.45 9.23 2.08
CA TYR A 85 -11.32 7.97 2.82
C TYR A 85 -11.12 8.22 4.33
N HIS A 86 -11.40 7.21 5.16
CA HIS A 86 -11.29 7.31 6.62
C HIS A 86 -10.33 6.24 7.16
N LEU A 87 -9.06 6.36 6.79
CA LEU A 87 -7.99 5.47 7.21
C LEU A 87 -7.27 5.99 8.45
N GLN A 88 -6.89 5.08 9.34
CA GLN A 88 -5.95 5.35 10.42
C GLN A 88 -4.53 5.01 9.96
N SER A 89 -3.55 5.83 10.34
CA SER A 89 -2.15 5.48 10.16
C SER A 89 -1.79 4.25 11.00
N GLY A 90 -0.80 3.49 10.54
CA GLY A 90 -0.23 2.42 11.35
C GLY A 90 0.38 2.95 12.66
N GLU A 91 0.56 2.05 13.62
CA GLU A 91 1.25 2.35 14.88
C GLU A 91 2.68 2.84 14.62
N ALA A 92 3.02 4.03 15.12
CA ALA A 92 4.35 4.59 15.02
C ALA A 92 5.37 3.70 15.75
N ASP A 93 6.52 3.47 15.12
CA ASP A 93 7.60 2.61 15.64
C ASP A 93 7.16 1.20 16.05
N SER A 94 6.12 0.66 15.41
CA SER A 94 5.63 -0.69 15.66
C SER A 94 6.74 -1.73 15.58
N LYS A 95 6.78 -2.62 16.59
CA LYS A 95 7.74 -3.74 16.67
C LYS A 95 7.26 -4.99 15.92
N LYS A 96 6.12 -4.90 15.22
CA LYS A 96 5.55 -6.01 14.45
C LYS A 96 6.51 -6.43 13.34
N LYS A 97 6.71 -7.74 13.20
CA LYS A 97 7.47 -8.32 12.09
C LYS A 97 6.51 -8.65 10.95
N HIS A 98 6.91 -8.34 9.73
CA HIS A 98 6.22 -8.82 8.54
C HIS A 98 6.22 -10.36 8.54
N LEU A 99 5.06 -10.95 8.27
CA LEU A 99 4.87 -12.39 8.15
C LEU A 99 4.54 -12.70 6.69
N LYS A 100 5.01 -13.85 6.21
CA LYS A 100 4.58 -14.33 4.90
C LYS A 100 3.08 -14.62 4.92
N THR A 101 2.43 -14.58 3.76
CA THR A 101 0.98 -14.79 3.63
C THR A 101 0.54 -16.12 4.26
N GLU A 102 1.29 -17.20 4.04
CA GLU A 102 1.00 -18.53 4.62
C GLU A 102 1.09 -18.52 6.15
N GLU A 103 2.21 -18.02 6.69
CA GLU A 103 2.44 -17.89 8.14
C GLU A 103 1.35 -17.03 8.81
N PHE A 104 0.90 -15.96 8.15
CA PHE A 104 -0.17 -15.11 8.66
C PHE A 104 -1.52 -15.84 8.67
N LYS A 105 -1.84 -16.60 7.60
CA LYS A 105 -3.04 -17.44 7.53
C LYS A 105 -3.05 -18.50 8.63
N GLU A 106 -1.91 -19.14 8.93
CA GLU A 106 -1.79 -20.12 10.01
C GLU A 106 -2.03 -19.48 11.39
N LYS A 107 -1.36 -18.37 11.69
CA LYS A 107 -1.53 -17.68 12.99
C LYS A 107 -2.96 -17.19 13.21
N THR A 108 -3.58 -16.62 12.17
CA THR A 108 -4.96 -16.12 12.27
C THR A 108 -5.99 -17.25 12.37
N LYS A 109 -5.76 -18.41 11.74
CA LYS A 109 -6.58 -19.61 11.97
C LYS A 109 -6.49 -20.10 13.43
N ASN A 110 -5.28 -20.19 13.98
CA ASN A 110 -5.08 -20.66 15.36
C ASN A 110 -5.67 -19.71 16.41
N THR A 111 -5.77 -18.41 16.12
CA THR A 111 -6.33 -17.41 17.04
C THR A 111 -7.87 -17.35 16.97
N LYS A 112 -8.49 -17.87 15.92
CA LYS A 112 -9.96 -17.96 15.78
C LYS A 112 -10.57 -19.23 16.40
N ASN A 113 -9.73 -20.18 16.81
CA ASN A 113 -10.14 -21.47 17.38
C ASN A 113 -9.99 -21.52 18.92
N VAL A 114 -9.93 -20.36 19.59
CA VAL A 114 -9.87 -20.22 21.06
C VAL A 114 -10.97 -19.26 21.50
#